data_AF-J0BWN2-F1
#
_entry.id   AF-J0BWN2-F1
#
_cell.length_a   1.000
_cell.length_b   1.000
_cell.length_c   1.000
_cell.angle_alpha   90.00
_cell.angle_beta   90.00
_cell.angle_gamma   90.00
#
_symmetry.space_group_name_H-M   'P 1'
#
loop_
_entity.id
_entity.type
_entity.pdbx_description
1 polymer ?
#
loop_
_entity_poly.entity_id
_entity_poly.type
_entity_poly.pdbx_seq_one_letter_code
_entity_poly.pdbx_strand_id
1 'polypeptide(L)'
;MAIKKSELYSSLWAGADSLRGGMDASEYKNYVLNLLFLKYISDKARNDAKNNTYSEIEVPQGCFYEDILALEGDKEIGDKLNKIIAKIADRNELIIGVIDSVDFNDNTKLGEGKAMMDTLSNLVKIFADLSLGAHGALDDDLLGDAYEYLMRHFASESGKSKGQFYTPSEVSLLLSLLLGIDENTRQNKSIYDPTCGSGSLLLKASSLAGKKGQLFAQKRD
;
A
#
# COMPACT_ATOMS: atom_id res chain seq x y z
N MET A 1 10.17 -22.31 8.15
CA MET A 1 9.15 -22.05 9.20
C MET A 1 8.20 -21.04 8.59
N ALA A 2 6.92 -21.36 8.40
CA ALA A 2 5.98 -20.40 7.83
C ALA A 2 5.74 -19.29 8.87
N ILE A 3 6.25 -18.09 8.60
CA ILE A 3 5.95 -16.90 9.40
C ILE A 3 4.42 -16.76 9.38
N LYS A 4 3.78 -16.69 10.55
CA LYS A 4 2.33 -16.45 10.59
C LYS A 4 2.08 -15.04 10.04
N LYS A 5 1.07 -14.88 9.17
CA LYS A 5 0.67 -13.57 8.59
C LYS A 5 0.64 -12.45 9.65
N SER A 6 0.12 -12.75 10.84
CA SER A 6 0.08 -11.82 11.97
C SER A 6 1.45 -11.37 12.50
N GLU A 7 2.44 -12.25 12.52
CA GLU A 7 3.81 -11.94 12.97
C GLU A 7 4.52 -11.06 11.94
N LEU A 8 4.29 -11.32 10.65
CA LEU A 8 4.79 -10.49 9.55
C LEU A 8 4.26 -9.06 9.67
N TYR A 9 2.94 -8.89 9.80
CA TYR A 9 2.34 -7.56 9.89
C TYR A 9 2.73 -6.82 11.18
N SER A 10 2.81 -7.55 12.29
CA SER A 10 3.32 -7.00 13.56
C SER A 10 4.77 -6.53 13.43
N SER A 11 5.61 -7.26 12.70
CA SER A 11 7.00 -6.88 12.44
C SER A 11 7.10 -5.67 11.51
N LEU A 12 6.27 -5.61 10.46
CA LEU A 12 6.17 -4.45 9.57
C LEU A 12 5.77 -3.20 10.34
N TRP A 13 4.75 -3.31 11.20
CA TRP A 13 4.32 -2.20 12.05
C TRP A 13 5.40 -1.80 13.06
N ALA A 14 6.01 -2.74 13.77
CA ALA A 14 7.05 -2.44 14.75
C ALA A 14 8.27 -1.77 14.11
N GLY A 15 8.69 -2.23 12.92
CA GLY A 15 9.72 -1.57 12.14
C GLY A 15 9.31 -0.15 11.76
N ALA A 16 8.11 0.00 11.21
CA ALA A 16 7.59 1.30 10.80
C ALA A 16 7.50 2.27 12.00
N ASP A 17 6.89 1.87 13.11
CA ASP A 17 6.71 2.69 14.31
C ASP A 17 8.05 3.14 14.92
N SER A 18 9.05 2.25 14.93
CA SER A 18 10.40 2.59 15.41
C SER A 18 11.10 3.69 14.60
N LEU A 19 10.69 3.89 13.35
CA LEU A 19 11.24 4.87 12.41
C LEU A 19 10.36 6.10 12.24
N ARG A 20 9.19 6.15 12.91
CA ARG A 20 8.25 7.27 12.89
C ARG A 20 8.87 8.57 13.42
N GLY A 21 9.84 8.45 14.33
CA GLY A 21 10.50 9.59 14.97
C GLY A 21 9.48 10.53 15.62
N GLY A 22 9.55 11.82 15.30
CA GLY A 22 8.64 12.86 15.80
C GLY A 22 7.39 13.10 14.94
N MET A 23 7.21 12.37 13.82
CA MET A 23 6.09 12.60 12.90
C MET A 23 4.75 12.13 13.47
N ASP A 24 3.65 12.78 13.07
CA ASP A 24 2.31 12.27 13.37
C ASP A 24 2.01 10.99 12.58
N ALA A 25 1.19 10.09 13.16
CA ALA A 25 0.79 8.85 12.51
C ALA A 25 0.10 9.10 11.15
N SER A 26 -0.61 10.23 11.00
CA SER A 26 -1.28 10.61 9.75
C SER A 26 -0.30 10.90 8.61
N GLU A 27 0.87 11.45 8.94
CA GLU A 27 1.90 11.84 7.97
C GLU A 27 2.77 10.64 7.61
N TYR A 28 3.22 9.91 8.64
CA TYR A 28 4.12 8.78 8.46
C TYR A 28 3.46 7.61 7.70
N LYS A 29 2.15 7.44 7.86
CA LYS A 29 1.34 6.51 7.06
C LYS A 29 1.64 6.59 5.57
N ASN A 30 1.76 7.80 5.02
CA ASN A 30 1.90 7.96 3.58
C ASN A 30 3.23 7.38 3.08
N TYR A 31 4.33 7.55 3.84
CA TYR A 31 5.64 6.98 3.51
C TYR A 31 5.63 5.44 3.53
N VAL A 32 5.06 4.87 4.59
CA VAL A 32 4.98 3.42 4.80
C VAL A 32 4.15 2.75 3.71
N LEU A 33 2.95 3.28 3.43
CA LEU A 33 2.06 2.71 2.41
C LEU A 33 2.63 2.87 1.00
N ASN A 34 3.35 3.97 0.74
CA ASN A 34 3.98 4.20 -0.55
C ASN A 34 5.09 3.15 -0.83
N LEU A 35 5.98 2.91 0.13
CA LEU A 35 7.03 1.89 -0.01
C LEU A 35 6.45 0.47 -0.10
N LEU A 36 5.40 0.17 0.67
CA LEU A 36 4.68 -1.11 0.54
C LEU A 36 4.12 -1.29 -0.88
N PHE A 37 3.54 -0.24 -1.45
CA PHE A 37 3.03 -0.26 -2.82
C PHE A 37 4.16 -0.44 -3.85
N LEU A 38 5.28 0.28 -3.70
CA LEU A 38 6.46 0.14 -4.57
C LEU A 38 7.02 -1.29 -4.52
N LYS A 39 7.06 -1.90 -3.33
CA LYS A 39 7.45 -3.31 -3.17
C LYS A 39 6.51 -4.24 -3.93
N TYR A 40 5.20 -4.05 -3.79
CA TYR A 40 4.20 -4.84 -4.48
C TYR A 40 4.34 -4.76 -6.00
N ILE A 41 4.37 -3.56 -6.58
CA ILE A 41 4.41 -3.42 -8.04
C ILE A 41 5.73 -3.96 -8.61
N SER A 42 6.84 -3.81 -7.87
CA SER A 42 8.13 -4.38 -8.25
C SER A 42 8.07 -5.90 -8.33
N ASP A 43 7.63 -6.55 -7.25
CA ASP A 43 7.59 -8.00 -7.18
C ASP A 43 6.55 -8.57 -8.16
N LYS A 44 5.38 -7.93 -8.31
CA LYS A 44 4.36 -8.29 -9.29
C LYS A 44 4.92 -8.21 -10.72
N ALA A 45 5.56 -7.09 -11.09
CA ALA A 45 6.17 -6.94 -12.41
C ALA A 45 7.25 -8.00 -12.68
N ARG A 46 8.06 -8.37 -11.67
CA ARG A 46 9.04 -9.46 -11.77
C ARG A 46 8.37 -10.82 -12.00
N ASN A 47 7.30 -11.10 -11.27
CA ASN A 47 6.59 -12.37 -11.39
C ASN A 47 5.81 -12.45 -12.69
N ASP A 48 5.22 -11.35 -13.14
CA ASP A 48 4.58 -11.25 -14.44
C ASP A 48 5.57 -11.53 -15.57
N ALA A 49 6.75 -10.91 -15.52
CA ALA A 49 7.82 -11.16 -16.48
C ALA A 49 8.29 -12.63 -16.48
N LYS A 50 8.42 -13.26 -15.30
CA LYS A 50 8.77 -14.69 -15.18
C LYS A 50 7.69 -15.62 -15.76
N ASN A 51 6.42 -15.26 -15.60
CA ASN A 51 5.28 -16.05 -16.04
C ASN A 51 4.83 -15.72 -17.47
N ASN A 52 5.50 -14.78 -18.15
CA ASN A 52 5.10 -14.24 -19.45
C ASN A 52 3.66 -13.68 -19.44
N THR A 53 3.24 -13.07 -18.32
CA THR A 53 1.96 -12.38 -18.18
C THR A 53 2.14 -10.88 -18.34
N TYR A 54 1.05 -10.20 -18.71
CA TYR A 54 1.03 -8.74 -18.83
C TYR A 54 0.95 -8.11 -17.44
N SER A 55 1.82 -7.12 -17.17
CA SER A 55 1.75 -6.33 -15.94
C SER A 55 0.93 -5.06 -16.18
N GLU A 56 -0.01 -4.79 -15.27
CA GLU A 56 -0.89 -3.61 -15.34
C GLU A 56 -0.14 -2.31 -15.05
N ILE A 57 0.97 -2.40 -14.31
CA ILE A 57 1.83 -1.26 -13.96
C ILE A 57 3.22 -1.53 -14.54
N GLU A 58 3.69 -0.59 -15.37
CA GLU A 58 5.02 -0.65 -15.94
C GLU A 58 6.05 -0.17 -14.91
N VAL A 59 6.97 -1.06 -14.51
CA VAL A 59 8.13 -0.69 -13.68
C VAL A 59 9.36 -0.63 -14.58
N PRO A 60 9.93 0.56 -14.85
CA PRO A 60 11.11 0.70 -15.69
C PRO A 60 12.32 -0.03 -15.13
N GLN A 61 13.27 -0.38 -16.01
CA GLN A 61 14.57 -0.88 -15.58
C GLN A 61 15.28 0.15 -14.68
N GLY A 62 15.84 -0.30 -13.55
CA GLY A 62 16.46 0.59 -12.57
C GLY A 62 15.46 1.24 -11.61
N CYS A 63 14.20 0.81 -11.60
CA CYS A 63 13.15 1.29 -10.70
C CYS A 63 12.48 0.15 -9.90
N PHE A 64 13.08 -1.04 -9.89
CA PHE A 64 12.59 -2.14 -9.07
C PHE A 64 12.96 -1.91 -7.60
N TYR A 65 12.32 -2.66 -6.70
CA TYR A 65 12.58 -2.55 -5.28
C TYR A 65 14.02 -2.91 -4.91
N GLU A 66 14.67 -3.77 -5.70
CA GLU A 66 16.10 -4.04 -5.56
C GLU A 66 16.95 -2.78 -5.78
N ASP A 67 16.58 -1.93 -6.73
CA ASP A 67 17.25 -0.67 -7.03
C ASP A 67 17.02 0.36 -5.91
N ILE A 68 15.84 0.34 -5.30
CA ILE A 68 15.52 1.13 -4.09
C ILE A 68 16.38 0.67 -2.91
N LEU A 69 16.46 -0.64 -2.68
CA LEU A 69 17.24 -1.21 -1.59
C LEU A 69 18.74 -0.92 -1.74
N ALA A 70 19.23 -0.88 -2.98
CA ALA A 70 20.62 -0.53 -3.29
C ALA A 70 20.99 0.92 -2.91
N LEU A 71 20.01 1.80 -2.61
CA LEU A 71 20.25 3.15 -2.10
C LEU A 71 20.58 3.18 -0.60
N GLU A 72 20.57 2.05 0.08
CA GLU A 72 20.92 1.96 1.50
C GLU A 72 22.29 2.62 1.79
N GLY A 73 22.29 3.55 2.75
CA GLY A 73 23.49 4.28 3.15
C GLY A 73 23.93 5.37 2.14
N ASP A 74 23.16 5.61 1.09
CA ASP A 74 23.40 6.70 0.15
C ASP A 74 22.97 8.04 0.76
N LYS A 75 23.85 9.05 0.70
CA LYS A 75 23.59 10.38 1.24
C LYS A 75 22.45 11.11 0.53
N GLU A 76 22.10 10.68 -0.68
CA GLU A 76 21.05 11.24 -1.52
C GLU A 76 19.87 10.27 -1.67
N ILE A 77 19.71 9.30 -0.75
CA ILE A 77 18.63 8.29 -0.80
C ILE A 77 17.24 8.92 -0.99
N GLY A 78 16.93 10.03 -0.32
CA GLY A 78 15.64 10.73 -0.44
C GLY A 78 15.36 11.24 -1.85
N ASP A 79 16.30 11.99 -2.43
CA ASP A 79 16.19 12.49 -3.81
C ASP A 79 16.19 11.37 -4.86
N LYS A 80 17.01 10.33 -4.67
CA LYS A 80 17.05 9.17 -5.56
C LYS A 80 15.76 8.35 -5.51
N LEU A 81 15.15 8.18 -4.34
CA LEU A 81 13.83 7.58 -4.18
C LEU A 81 12.77 8.36 -4.95
N ASN A 82 12.70 9.69 -4.76
CA ASN A 82 11.77 10.55 -5.47
C ASN A 82 11.93 10.41 -7.00
N LYS A 83 13.17 10.35 -7.51
CA LYS A 83 13.46 10.16 -8.93
C LYS A 83 13.01 8.79 -9.46
N ILE A 84 13.16 7.72 -8.67
CA ILE A 84 12.64 6.39 -9.03
C ILE A 84 11.11 6.43 -9.12
N ILE A 85 10.45 7.00 -8.12
CA ILE A 85 8.99 7.13 -8.06
C ILE A 85 8.47 7.93 -9.26
N ALA A 86 9.10 9.07 -9.56
CA ALA A 86 8.71 9.90 -10.71
C ALA A 86 8.82 9.14 -12.04
N LYS A 87 9.89 8.36 -12.25
CA LYS A 87 10.04 7.52 -13.45
C LYS A 87 8.96 6.45 -13.57
N ILE A 88 8.50 5.89 -12.45
CA ILE A 88 7.38 4.94 -12.43
C ILE A 88 6.10 5.69 -12.77
N ALA A 89 5.84 6.84 -12.15
CA ALA A 89 4.64 7.65 -12.41
C ALA A 89 4.54 8.09 -13.88
N ASP A 90 5.65 8.50 -14.50
CA ASP A 90 5.73 8.90 -15.92
C ASP A 90 5.34 7.80 -16.92
N ARG A 91 5.39 6.53 -16.50
CA ARG A 91 4.96 5.39 -17.32
C ARG A 91 3.53 4.92 -17.04
N ASN A 92 2.89 5.46 -16.01
CA ASN A 92 1.63 4.94 -15.50
C ASN A 92 0.66 6.07 -15.15
N GLU A 93 -0.13 6.51 -16.12
CA GLU A 93 -1.06 7.64 -15.98
C GLU A 93 -2.02 7.50 -14.78
N LEU A 94 -2.44 6.28 -14.46
CA LEU A 94 -3.40 5.99 -13.38
C LEU A 94 -2.88 6.24 -11.97
N ILE A 95 -1.56 6.28 -11.77
CA ILE A 95 -0.94 6.40 -10.44
C ILE A 95 -0.18 7.71 -10.23
N ILE A 96 -0.17 8.60 -11.23
CA ILE A 96 0.30 9.98 -11.10
C ILE A 96 -0.55 10.70 -10.05
N GLY A 97 0.08 11.47 -9.16
CA GLY A 97 -0.54 12.12 -8.01
C GLY A 97 -0.83 11.19 -6.83
N VAL A 98 -0.66 9.87 -6.98
CA VAL A 98 -0.87 8.89 -5.92
C VAL A 98 0.48 8.49 -5.31
N ILE A 99 1.39 7.98 -6.14
CA ILE A 99 2.68 7.47 -5.67
C ILE A 99 3.76 8.55 -5.51
N ASP A 100 3.62 9.68 -6.18
CA ASP A 100 4.53 10.83 -6.15
C ASP A 100 4.05 11.96 -5.22
N SER A 101 2.99 11.71 -4.46
CA SER A 101 2.45 12.66 -3.46
C SER A 101 3.32 12.82 -2.21
N VAL A 102 4.31 11.94 -2.04
CA VAL A 102 5.16 11.86 -0.85
C VAL A 102 6.58 12.28 -1.21
N ASP A 103 7.12 13.26 -0.47
CA ASP A 103 8.50 13.70 -0.62
C ASP A 103 9.41 12.96 0.37
N PHE A 104 10.23 12.04 -0.16
CA PHE A 104 11.24 11.30 0.61
C PHE A 104 12.50 12.12 0.92
N ASN A 105 12.60 13.36 0.45
CA ASN A 105 13.68 14.28 0.75
C ASN A 105 13.25 15.44 1.68
N ASP A 106 12.09 15.30 2.33
CA ASP A 106 11.57 16.28 3.30
C ASP A 106 12.36 16.24 4.62
N ASN A 107 13.26 17.20 4.79
CA ASN A 107 14.11 17.31 5.97
C ASN A 107 13.37 17.67 7.26
N THR A 108 12.17 18.25 7.17
CA THR A 108 11.37 18.61 8.33
C THR A 108 10.73 17.38 8.99
N LYS A 109 10.50 16.33 8.20
CA LYS A 109 9.86 15.09 8.63
C LYS A 109 10.84 13.95 8.85
N LEU A 110 11.79 13.78 7.94
CA LEU A 110 12.71 12.65 7.91
C LEU A 110 14.08 12.98 8.56
N GLY A 111 14.26 14.21 9.03
CA GLY A 111 15.52 14.68 9.62
C GLY A 111 16.53 15.13 8.58
N GLU A 112 17.75 15.49 9.02
CA GLU A 112 18.78 16.06 8.15
C GLU A 112 20.02 15.16 8.05
N GLY A 113 20.62 15.16 6.85
CA GLY A 113 21.88 14.47 6.57
C GLY A 113 21.85 13.00 6.98
N LYS A 114 22.68 12.65 7.97
CA LYS A 114 22.79 11.26 8.44
C LYS A 114 21.48 10.71 9.01
N ALA A 115 20.68 11.54 9.69
CA ALA A 115 19.42 11.09 10.29
C ALA A 115 18.41 10.63 9.23
N MET A 116 18.26 11.39 8.13
CA MET A 116 17.43 11.01 6.99
C MET A 116 17.93 9.75 6.31
N MET A 117 19.24 9.69 6.04
CA MET A 117 19.87 8.52 5.44
C MET A 117 19.59 7.25 6.27
N ASP A 118 19.82 7.31 7.59
CA ASP A 118 19.61 6.17 8.48
C ASP A 118 18.11 5.79 8.54
N THR A 119 17.21 6.77 8.62
CA THR A 119 15.76 6.56 8.66
C THR A 119 15.26 5.86 7.39
N LEU A 120 15.61 6.41 6.22
CA LEU A 120 15.17 5.85 4.94
C LEU A 120 15.83 4.50 4.66
N SER A 121 17.11 4.33 5.01
CA SER A 121 17.81 3.05 4.86
C SER A 121 17.15 1.95 5.69
N ASN A 122 16.74 2.26 6.92
CA ASN A 122 16.00 1.31 7.74
C ASN A 122 14.59 1.06 7.20
N LEU A 123 13.94 2.10 6.68
CA LEU A 123 12.58 1.99 6.17
C LEU A 123 12.49 1.10 4.92
N VAL A 124 13.40 1.28 3.96
CA VAL A 124 13.42 0.44 2.75
C VAL A 124 13.79 -1.02 3.06
N LYS A 125 14.58 -1.26 4.11
CA LYS A 125 14.91 -2.62 4.56
C LYS A 125 13.72 -3.38 5.13
N ILE A 126 12.81 -2.71 5.85
CA ILE A 126 11.66 -3.37 6.50
C ILE A 126 10.82 -4.16 5.48
N PHE A 127 10.67 -3.63 4.27
CA PHE A 127 9.89 -4.29 3.21
C PHE A 127 10.76 -5.16 2.27
N ALA A 128 12.08 -5.19 2.43
CA ALA A 128 12.96 -5.96 1.55
C ALA A 128 12.70 -7.46 1.62
N ASP A 129 12.47 -7.97 2.84
CA ASP A 129 12.21 -9.39 3.11
C ASP A 129 10.74 -9.80 2.83
N LEU A 130 9.88 -8.83 2.51
CA LEU A 130 8.51 -9.09 2.16
C LEU A 130 8.48 -9.67 0.74
N SER A 131 7.94 -10.87 0.54
CA SER A 131 7.70 -11.39 -0.80
C SER A 131 6.24 -11.16 -1.16
N LEU A 132 5.97 -10.18 -2.01
CA LEU A 132 4.62 -9.80 -2.40
C LEU A 132 4.34 -10.25 -3.84
N GLY A 133 3.34 -11.08 -4.09
CA GLY A 133 2.91 -11.40 -5.45
C GLY A 133 3.56 -12.63 -6.07
N ALA A 134 4.09 -13.54 -5.25
CA ALA A 134 4.66 -14.79 -5.71
C ALA A 134 3.61 -15.88 -6.02
N HIS A 135 2.37 -15.79 -5.49
CA HIS A 135 1.44 -16.94 -5.53
C HIS A 135 -0.06 -16.62 -5.69
N GLY A 136 -0.53 -16.15 -6.86
CA GLY A 136 -1.96 -16.21 -7.24
C GLY A 136 -2.97 -15.65 -6.21
N ALA A 137 -4.23 -16.12 -6.26
CA ALA A 137 -5.36 -15.57 -5.50
C ALA A 137 -5.23 -15.66 -3.95
N LEU A 138 -4.29 -16.46 -3.43
CA LEU A 138 -4.01 -16.57 -1.98
C LEU A 138 -3.07 -15.46 -1.47
N ASP A 139 -2.41 -14.75 -2.38
CA ASP A 139 -1.33 -13.78 -2.10
C ASP A 139 -1.80 -12.32 -2.36
N ASP A 140 -2.84 -12.12 -3.18
CA ASP A 140 -3.63 -10.88 -3.21
C ASP A 140 -4.19 -10.55 -1.81
N ASP A 141 -4.49 -11.60 -1.02
CA ASP A 141 -4.87 -11.47 0.39
C ASP A 141 -3.70 -11.00 1.26
N LEU A 142 -2.43 -11.35 0.97
CA LEU A 142 -1.30 -10.98 1.83
C LEU A 142 -1.04 -9.46 1.80
N LEU A 143 -1.02 -8.87 0.60
CA LEU A 143 -0.91 -7.42 0.46
C LEU A 143 -2.15 -6.72 1.03
N GLY A 144 -3.35 -7.20 0.67
CA GLY A 144 -4.61 -6.62 1.14
C GLY A 144 -4.70 -6.63 2.66
N ASP A 145 -4.38 -7.77 3.29
CA ASP A 145 -4.32 -7.95 4.74
C ASP A 145 -3.26 -7.05 5.37
N ALA A 146 -2.05 -6.94 4.79
CA ALA A 146 -0.97 -6.07 5.30
C ALA A 146 -1.38 -4.60 5.24
N TYR A 147 -1.94 -4.16 4.11
CA TYR A 147 -2.43 -2.81 3.90
C TYR A 147 -3.58 -2.49 4.88
N GLU A 148 -4.53 -3.41 5.01
CA GLU A 148 -5.66 -3.30 5.92
C GLU A 148 -5.20 -3.23 7.39
N TYR A 149 -4.25 -4.08 7.78
CA TYR A 149 -3.64 -4.07 9.10
C TYR A 149 -2.98 -2.73 9.40
N LEU A 150 -2.10 -2.25 8.51
CA LEU A 150 -1.44 -0.95 8.67
C LEU A 150 -2.46 0.19 8.77
N MET A 151 -3.47 0.20 7.89
CA MET A 151 -4.53 1.20 7.90
C MET A 151 -5.31 1.22 9.23
N ARG A 152 -5.61 0.04 9.80
CA ARG A 152 -6.27 -0.08 11.11
C ARG A 152 -5.41 0.48 12.24
N HIS A 153 -4.10 0.22 12.20
CA HIS A 153 -3.16 0.74 13.19
C HIS A 153 -3.02 2.27 13.10
N PHE A 154 -2.79 2.82 11.90
CA PHE A 154 -2.75 4.27 11.70
C PHE A 154 -4.05 4.99 12.09
N ALA A 155 -5.21 4.39 11.78
CA ALA A 155 -6.50 4.94 12.20
C ALA A 155 -6.66 4.93 13.73
N SER A 156 -6.17 3.90 14.40
CA SER A 156 -6.23 3.78 15.86
C SER A 156 -5.34 4.80 16.57
N GLU A 157 -4.16 5.09 16.02
CA GLU A 157 -3.21 6.06 16.60
C GLU A 157 -3.56 7.52 16.33
N SER A 158 -4.14 7.82 15.16
CA SER A 158 -4.44 9.21 14.76
C SER A 158 -5.51 9.91 15.63
N GLY A 159 -6.19 9.18 16.52
CA GLY A 159 -7.24 9.73 17.41
C GLY A 159 -8.49 10.28 16.71
N LYS A 160 -8.55 10.25 15.38
CA LYS A 160 -9.68 10.73 14.57
C LYS A 160 -10.79 9.66 14.46
N SER A 161 -12.04 10.09 14.29
CA SER A 161 -13.23 9.21 14.27
C SER A 161 -13.10 8.08 13.23
N LYS A 162 -13.03 6.84 13.73
CA LYS A 162 -12.64 5.62 13.01
C LYS A 162 -13.47 5.31 11.75
N GLY A 163 -14.73 5.74 11.71
CA GLY A 163 -15.66 5.42 10.61
C GLY A 163 -15.38 6.15 9.28
N GLN A 164 -14.64 7.26 9.29
CA GLN A 164 -14.36 8.05 8.07
C GLN A 164 -13.13 7.55 7.30
N PHE A 165 -12.25 6.78 7.96
CA PHE A 165 -10.95 6.40 7.41
C PHE A 165 -10.88 4.92 7.02
N TYR A 166 -11.57 4.04 7.74
CA TYR A 166 -11.50 2.60 7.51
C TYR A 166 -12.71 1.87 8.09
N THR A 167 -13.31 0.99 7.30
CA THR A 167 -14.37 0.08 7.76
C THR A 167 -13.74 -1.30 8.03
N PRO A 168 -13.81 -1.83 9.27
CA PRO A 168 -13.32 -3.17 9.59
C PRO A 168 -13.84 -4.24 8.63
N SER A 169 -13.01 -5.22 8.26
CA SER A 169 -13.37 -6.28 7.30
C SER A 169 -14.65 -7.03 7.71
N GLU A 170 -14.87 -7.31 9.00
CA GLU A 170 -16.05 -8.02 9.48
C GLU A 170 -17.33 -7.18 9.30
N VAL A 171 -17.25 -5.88 9.52
CA VAL A 171 -18.35 -4.94 9.28
C VAL A 171 -18.62 -4.82 7.78
N SER A 172 -17.56 -4.73 6.98
CA SER A 172 -17.65 -4.66 5.52
C SER A 172 -18.30 -5.91 4.92
N LEU A 173 -17.94 -7.08 5.43
CA LEU A 173 -18.54 -8.36 5.07
C LEU A 173 -20.02 -8.39 5.43
N LEU A 174 -20.38 -8.07 6.68
CA LEU A 174 -21.77 -8.08 7.13
C LEU A 174 -22.64 -7.13 6.29
N LEU A 175 -22.20 -5.90 6.05
CA LEU A 175 -22.93 -4.92 5.25
C LEU A 175 -23.10 -5.38 3.80
N SER A 176 -22.05 -5.94 3.19
CA SER A 176 -22.12 -6.45 1.81
C SER A 176 -23.12 -7.59 1.67
N LEU A 177 -23.12 -8.53 2.61
CA LEU A 177 -24.07 -9.65 2.64
C LEU A 177 -25.51 -9.17 2.88
N LEU A 178 -25.72 -8.20 3.79
CA LEU A 178 -27.03 -7.60 4.03
C LEU A 178 -27.61 -6.93 2.77
N LEU A 179 -26.74 -6.37 1.92
CA LEU A 179 -27.12 -5.76 0.64
C LEU A 179 -27.28 -6.78 -0.50
N GLY A 180 -27.15 -8.09 -0.20
CA GLY A 180 -27.25 -9.17 -1.18
C GLY A 180 -26.12 -9.14 -2.21
N ILE A 181 -24.92 -8.76 -1.77
CA ILE A 181 -23.70 -8.80 -2.59
C ILE A 181 -22.99 -10.11 -2.29
N ASP A 182 -23.05 -11.02 -3.25
CA ASP A 182 -22.41 -12.34 -3.24
C ASP A 182 -21.97 -12.75 -4.65
N GLU A 183 -21.53 -13.99 -4.83
CA GLU A 183 -21.04 -14.55 -6.09
C GLU A 183 -22.06 -14.49 -7.26
N ASN A 184 -23.36 -14.37 -6.93
CA ASN A 184 -24.47 -14.25 -7.87
C ASN A 184 -24.76 -12.79 -8.26
N THR A 185 -24.00 -11.83 -7.74
CA THR A 185 -24.11 -10.42 -8.10
C THR A 185 -23.97 -10.24 -9.61
N ARG A 186 -24.94 -9.57 -10.22
CA ARG A 186 -24.97 -9.32 -11.68
C ARG A 186 -23.95 -8.26 -12.06
N GLN A 187 -23.32 -8.42 -13.23
CA GLN A 187 -22.27 -7.51 -13.71
C GLN A 187 -22.75 -6.07 -13.94
N ASN A 188 -24.05 -5.87 -14.19
CA ASN A 188 -24.64 -4.55 -14.38
C ASN A 188 -25.09 -3.86 -13.07
N LYS A 189 -24.89 -4.49 -11.90
CA LYS A 189 -25.13 -3.80 -10.64
C LYS A 189 -24.00 -2.81 -10.37
N SER A 190 -24.38 -1.59 -9.98
CA SER A 190 -23.47 -0.59 -9.43
C SER A 190 -23.45 -0.67 -7.92
N ILE A 191 -22.26 -0.62 -7.32
CA ILE A 191 -22.04 -0.48 -5.88
C ILE A 191 -21.46 0.92 -5.66
N TYR A 192 -22.15 1.75 -4.89
CA TYR A 192 -21.76 3.15 -4.65
C TYR A 192 -21.57 3.43 -3.17
N ASP A 193 -20.42 4.00 -2.80
CA ASP A 193 -20.17 4.52 -1.45
C ASP A 193 -19.84 6.03 -1.54
N PRO A 194 -20.76 6.91 -1.08
CA PRO A 194 -20.57 8.36 -1.15
C PRO A 194 -19.54 8.90 -0.13
N THR A 195 -19.05 8.07 0.79
CA THR A 195 -18.09 8.44 1.83
C THR A 195 -17.08 7.32 2.06
N CYS A 196 -16.42 6.88 0.98
CA CYS A 196 -15.72 5.61 0.93
C CYS A 196 -14.48 5.50 1.83
N GLY A 197 -13.94 6.62 2.33
CA GLY A 197 -12.77 6.62 3.22
C GLY A 197 -11.53 6.02 2.54
N SER A 198 -11.14 4.81 2.95
CA SER A 198 -10.06 4.01 2.34
C SER A 198 -10.52 3.13 1.18
N GLY A 199 -11.83 3.02 0.94
CA GLY A 199 -12.42 2.11 -0.04
C GLY A 199 -12.53 0.65 0.42
N SER A 200 -12.17 0.32 1.68
CA SER A 200 -12.14 -1.07 2.18
C SER A 200 -13.50 -1.78 2.05
N LEU A 201 -14.60 -1.07 2.30
CA LEU A 201 -15.97 -1.60 2.12
C LEU A 201 -16.23 -1.99 0.67
N LEU A 202 -15.93 -1.09 -0.28
CA LEU A 202 -16.15 -1.32 -1.71
C LEU A 202 -15.29 -2.47 -2.24
N LEU A 203 -14.03 -2.56 -1.80
CA LEU A 203 -13.13 -3.66 -2.17
C LEU A 203 -13.63 -5.01 -1.65
N LYS A 204 -14.12 -5.06 -0.40
CA LYS A 204 -14.72 -6.28 0.16
C LYS A 204 -15.99 -6.67 -0.61
N ALA A 205 -16.85 -5.72 -0.92
CA ALA A 205 -18.07 -5.95 -1.71
C ALA A 205 -17.73 -6.49 -3.11
N SER A 206 -16.73 -5.91 -3.79
CA SER A 206 -16.25 -6.36 -5.10
C SER A 206 -15.68 -7.78 -5.06
N SER A 207 -14.91 -8.10 -4.02
CA SER A 207 -14.36 -9.45 -3.81
C SER A 207 -15.48 -10.48 -3.65
N LEU A 208 -16.50 -10.20 -2.84
CA LEU A 208 -17.68 -11.06 -2.68
C LEU A 208 -18.48 -11.22 -3.99
N ALA A 209 -18.56 -10.15 -4.79
CA ALA A 209 -19.19 -10.19 -6.10
C ALA A 209 -18.38 -10.96 -7.17
N GLY A 210 -17.18 -11.47 -6.84
CA GLY A 210 -16.30 -12.14 -7.80
C GLY A 210 -15.76 -11.19 -8.86
N LYS A 211 -15.46 -9.94 -8.49
CA LYS A 211 -15.05 -8.84 -9.40
C LYS A 211 -16.12 -8.49 -10.45
N LYS A 212 -17.40 -8.80 -10.18
CA LYS A 212 -18.56 -8.40 -10.99
C LYS A 212 -19.17 -7.12 -10.42
N GLY A 213 -19.75 -6.30 -11.29
CA GLY A 213 -20.36 -5.03 -10.91
C GLY A 213 -19.43 -3.83 -11.11
N GLN A 214 -20.01 -2.63 -11.10
CA GLN A 214 -19.28 -1.37 -11.25
C GLN A 214 -19.16 -0.68 -9.90
N LEU A 215 -17.93 -0.33 -9.51
CA LEU A 215 -17.67 0.39 -8.26
C LEU A 215 -17.66 1.89 -8.53
N PHE A 216 -18.39 2.64 -7.69
CA PHE A 216 -18.37 4.09 -7.67
C PHE A 216 -18.06 4.54 -6.24
N ALA A 217 -17.26 5.59 -6.10
CA ALA A 217 -16.81 6.05 -4.79
C ALA A 217 -16.72 7.57 -4.76
N GLN A 218 -17.04 8.17 -3.62
CA GLN A 218 -16.78 9.58 -3.33
C GLN A 218 -16.09 9.70 -1.97
N LYS A 219 -15.12 10.63 -1.88
CA LYS A 219 -14.43 11.00 -0.65
C LYS A 219 -14.42 12.52 -0.56
N ARG A 220 -14.64 13.05 0.64
CA ARG A 220 -14.48 14.49 0.89
C ARG A 220 -13.02 14.76 1.26
N ASP A 221 -12.44 15.76 0.60
CA ASP A 221 -11.12 16.30 0.94
C ASP A 221 -11.07 16.87 2.37
#